data_AF-A0A924KU58-F1
#
_entry.id   AF-A0A924KU58-F1
#
_cell.length_a   1.000
_cell.length_b   1.000
_cell.length_c   1.000
_cell.angle_alpha   90.00
_cell.angle_beta   90.00
_cell.angle_gamma   90.00
#
_symmetry.space_group_name_H-M   'P 1'
#
loop_
_entity.id
_entity.type
_entity.pdbx_description
1 polymer ?
#
loop_
_entity_poly.entity_id
_entity_poly.type
_entity_poly.pdbx_seq_one_letter_code
_entity_poly.pdbx_strand_id
1 'polypeptide(L)'
;MKTTITLDRATAELFRRIAAQANLSIDDIGNRLLSSHLSEMHELEAFLEENPAGSDSLHERGLNLIQSYGPESIMDGIARVAPAGYATLAARFEREMNEVIGTTATPPQ
;
A
#
# COMPACT_ATOMS: atom_id res chain seq x y z
N MET A 1 1.29 18.71 9.58
CA MET A 1 -0.13 18.51 9.98
C MET A 1 -0.15 17.53 11.15
N LYS A 2 -0.98 17.72 12.18
CA LYS A 2 -1.12 16.77 13.30
C LYS A 2 -2.51 16.15 13.24
N THR A 3 -2.57 14.82 13.18
CA THR A 3 -3.81 14.05 13.20
C THR A 3 -3.85 13.19 14.45
N THR A 4 -5.00 13.09 15.10
CA THR A 4 -5.19 12.25 16.29
C THR A 4 -5.88 10.95 15.88
N ILE A 5 -5.25 9.82 16.21
CA ILE A 5 -5.83 8.48 16.02
C ILE A 5 -6.20 7.88 17.38
N THR A 6 -7.31 7.14 17.42
CA THR A 6 -7.70 6.38 18.61
C THR A 6 -7.35 4.92 18.39
N LEU A 7 -6.54 4.36 19.27
CA LEU A 7 -6.21 2.94 19.28
C LEU A 7 -7.13 2.21 20.26
N ASP A 8 -7.49 0.98 19.94
CA ASP A 8 -8.14 0.11 20.93
C ASP A 8 -7.19 -0.16 22.11
N ARG A 9 -7.76 -0.66 23.22
CA ARG A 9 -7.01 -0.88 24.45
C ARG A 9 -5.83 -1.84 24.27
N ALA A 10 -6.01 -2.95 23.57
CA ALA A 10 -4.98 -3.98 23.43
C ALA A 10 -3.80 -3.45 22.59
N THR A 11 -4.11 -2.75 21.49
CA THR A 11 -3.10 -2.11 20.63
C THR A 11 -2.35 -1.01 21.38
N ALA A 12 -3.06 -0.16 22.12
CA ALA A 12 -2.42 0.89 22.92
C ALA A 12 -1.49 0.33 24.01
N GLU A 13 -1.90 -0.74 24.69
CA GLU A 13 -1.06 -1.41 25.71
C GLU A 13 0.20 -2.03 25.09
N LEU A 14 0.09 -2.64 23.91
CA LEU A 14 1.25 -3.15 23.18
C LEU A 14 2.23 -2.03 22.80
N PHE A 15 1.73 -0.94 22.22
CA PHE A 15 2.56 0.19 21.80
C PHE A 15 3.31 0.80 22.99
N ARG A 16 2.65 0.97 24.15
CA ARG A 16 3.29 1.45 25.38
C ARG A 16 4.46 0.57 25.82
N ARG A 17 4.30 -0.76 25.78
CA ARG A 17 5.37 -1.70 26.16
C ARG A 17 6.58 -1.60 25.23
N ILE A 18 6.34 -1.58 23.92
CA ILE A 18 7.42 -1.47 22.93
C ILE A 18 8.11 -0.10 23.04
N ALA A 19 7.35 0.99 23.19
CA ALA A 19 7.86 2.34 23.39
C ALA A 19 8.82 2.44 24.57
N ALA A 20 8.42 1.87 25.72
CA ALA A 20 9.24 1.84 26.92
C ALA A 20 10.54 1.04 26.72
N GLN A 21 10.49 -0.10 26.03
CA GLN A 21 11.66 -0.93 25.77
C GLN A 21 12.62 -0.31 24.75
N ALA A 22 12.09 0.35 23.73
CA ALA A 22 12.86 0.96 22.66
C ALA A 22 13.33 2.40 22.98
N ASN A 23 12.91 2.97 24.12
CA ASN A 23 13.11 4.38 24.46
C ASN A 23 12.62 5.34 23.36
N LEU A 24 11.42 5.05 22.83
CA LEU A 24 10.76 5.83 21.78
C LEU A 24 9.41 6.36 22.30
N SER A 25 8.88 7.39 21.66
CA SER A 25 7.49 7.78 21.91
C SER A 25 6.50 6.84 21.20
N ILE A 26 5.26 6.81 21.67
CA ILE A 26 4.17 6.08 20.98
C ILE A 26 3.97 6.64 19.56
N ASP A 27 4.13 7.96 19.40
CA ASP A 27 4.02 8.64 18.12
C ASP A 27 5.12 8.19 17.14
N ASP A 28 6.35 7.97 17.62
CA ASP A 28 7.45 7.47 16.78
C ASP A 28 7.18 6.05 16.27
N ILE A 29 6.66 5.18 17.13
CA ILE A 29 6.27 3.81 16.74
C ILE A 29 5.13 3.84 15.74
N GLY A 30 4.08 4.62 16.04
CA GLY A 30 2.93 4.78 15.16
C GLY A 30 3.34 5.31 13.79
N ASN A 31 4.18 6.35 13.73
CA ASN A 31 4.68 6.89 12.48
C ASN A 31 5.50 5.87 11.70
N ARG A 32 6.41 5.12 12.33
CA ARG A 32 7.21 4.11 11.64
C ARG A 32 6.37 2.98 11.04
N LEU A 33 5.38 2.49 11.80
CA LEU A 33 4.46 1.46 11.33
C LEU A 33 3.57 1.95 10.20
N LEU A 34 3.00 3.16 10.31
CA LEU A 34 2.21 3.75 9.24
C LEU A 34 3.09 4.01 7.99
N SER A 35 4.31 4.51 8.18
CA SER A 35 5.26 4.74 7.09
C SER A 35 5.64 3.46 6.35
N SER A 36 5.76 2.32 7.03
CA SER A 36 6.08 1.05 6.35
C SER A 36 4.95 0.54 5.46
N HIS A 37 3.72 1.02 5.64
CA HIS A 37 2.55 0.66 4.82
C HIS A 37 2.17 1.75 3.81
N LEU A 38 2.91 2.87 3.72
CA LEU A 38 2.57 3.94 2.78
C LEU A 38 2.62 3.49 1.32
N SER A 39 3.56 2.61 0.95
CA SER A 39 3.62 2.07 -0.41
C SER A 39 2.36 1.28 -0.76
N GLU A 40 1.81 0.54 0.21
CA GLU A 40 0.55 -0.20 0.04
C GLU A 40 -0.65 0.73 -0.11
N MET A 41 -0.65 1.86 0.60
CA MET A 41 -1.69 2.90 0.46
C MET A 41 -1.65 3.54 -0.93
N HIS A 42 -0.46 3.87 -1.44
CA HIS A 42 -0.30 4.42 -2.78
C HIS A 42 -0.70 3.41 -3.87
N GLU A 43 -0.38 2.14 -3.66
CA GLU A 43 -0.79 1.07 -4.59
C GLU A 43 -2.31 0.96 -4.64
N LEU A 44 -2.98 1.03 -3.48
CA LEU A 44 -4.43 1.00 -3.41
C LEU A 44 -5.08 2.23 -4.04
N GLU A 45 -4.52 3.42 -3.82
CA GLU A 45 -4.94 4.66 -4.48
C GLU A 45 -4.87 4.51 -6.00
N ALA A 46 -3.73 4.08 -6.54
CA ALA A 46 -3.56 3.83 -7.98
C ALA A 46 -4.54 2.78 -8.50
N PHE A 47 -4.75 1.69 -7.77
CA PHE A 47 -5.73 0.66 -8.13
C PHE A 47 -7.15 1.24 -8.23
N LEU A 48 -7.56 2.10 -7.28
CA LEU A 48 -8.88 2.74 -7.28
C LEU A 48 -9.04 3.78 -8.40
N GLU A 49 -7.97 4.50 -8.76
CA GLU A 49 -7.96 5.48 -9.85
C GLU A 49 -8.11 4.80 -11.23
N GLU A 50 -7.44 3.68 -11.43
CA GLU A 50 -7.49 2.93 -12.70
C GLU A 50 -8.78 2.15 -12.90
N ASN A 51 -9.48 1.85 -11.81
CA ASN A 51 -10.72 1.10 -11.82
C ASN A 51 -11.85 2.02 -11.32
N PRO A 52 -12.49 2.80 -12.20
CA PRO A 52 -13.53 3.74 -11.81
C PRO A 52 -14.76 3.03 -11.23
N ALA A 53 -15.48 3.75 -10.36
CA ALA A 53 -16.65 3.24 -9.66
C ALA A 53 -17.78 2.80 -10.60
N GLY A 54 -18.43 1.69 -10.25
CA GLY A 54 -19.59 1.11 -10.92
C GLY A 54 -20.10 -0.12 -10.17
N SER A 55 -21.31 -0.57 -10.48
CA SER A 55 -21.90 -1.77 -9.85
C SER A 55 -21.00 -2.99 -10.05
N ASP A 56 -20.65 -3.70 -8.96
CA ASP A 56 -19.75 -4.87 -8.96
C ASP A 56 -18.34 -4.58 -9.50
N SER A 57 -17.92 -3.32 -9.47
CA SER A 57 -16.61 -2.90 -9.98
C SER A 57 -15.45 -3.33 -9.09
N LEU A 58 -14.28 -3.46 -9.70
CA LEU A 58 -13.01 -3.64 -9.00
C LEU A 58 -12.76 -2.51 -7.99
N HIS A 59 -13.31 -1.31 -8.24
CA HIS A 59 -13.31 -0.20 -7.30
C HIS A 59 -13.93 -0.57 -5.94
N GLU A 60 -15.14 -1.11 -5.95
CA GLU A 60 -15.86 -1.48 -4.72
C GLU A 60 -15.14 -2.60 -3.97
N ARG A 61 -14.53 -3.54 -4.72
CA ARG A 61 -13.68 -4.59 -4.13
C ARG A 61 -12.43 -4.00 -3.48
N GLY A 62 -11.79 -3.01 -4.11
CA GLY A 62 -10.65 -2.27 -3.55
C GLY A 62 -11.01 -1.53 -2.26
N LEU A 63 -12.16 -0.84 -2.23
CA LEU A 63 -12.67 -0.17 -1.03
C LEU A 63 -12.97 -1.18 0.10
N ASN A 64 -13.51 -2.34 -0.25
CA ASN A 64 -13.77 -3.41 0.72
C ASN A 64 -12.48 -3.96 1.33
N LEU A 65 -11.33 -3.89 0.64
CA LEU A 65 -10.04 -4.24 1.25
C LEU A 65 -9.77 -3.31 2.44
N ILE A 66 -9.94 -1.99 2.32
CA ILE A 66 -9.73 -1.05 3.45
C ILE A 66 -10.65 -1.38 4.64
N GLN A 67 -11.90 -1.71 4.35
CA GLN A 67 -12.92 -1.93 5.38
C GLN A 67 -12.81 -3.30 6.06
N SER A 68 -12.30 -4.29 5.34
CA SER A 68 -12.27 -5.70 5.77
C SER A 68 -10.88 -6.17 6.16
N TYR A 69 -9.86 -5.31 6.06
CA TYR A 69 -8.48 -5.74 6.22
C TYR A 69 -8.19 -6.28 7.61
N GLY A 70 -8.02 -7.60 7.64
CA GLY A 70 -7.31 -8.36 8.66
C GLY A 70 -5.82 -8.51 8.31
N PRO A 71 -5.10 -9.49 8.90
CA PRO A 71 -3.63 -9.54 9.03
C PRO A 71 -2.81 -9.74 7.74
N GLU A 72 -3.40 -9.64 6.56
CA GLU A 72 -2.73 -9.80 5.26
C GLU A 72 -2.11 -8.46 4.79
N SER A 73 -1.26 -8.42 3.74
CA SER A 73 -0.76 -7.18 3.11
C SER A 73 -1.71 -6.73 1.99
N ILE A 74 -2.02 -5.44 1.87
CA ILE A 74 -3.02 -4.89 0.92
C ILE A 74 -2.70 -5.27 -0.52
N MET A 75 -1.42 -5.38 -0.85
CA MET A 75 -0.98 -5.83 -2.16
C MET A 75 -1.45 -7.25 -2.48
N ASP A 76 -1.42 -8.17 -1.51
CA ASP A 76 -1.93 -9.54 -1.67
C ASP A 76 -3.46 -9.54 -1.86
N GLY A 77 -4.15 -8.66 -1.15
CA GLY A 77 -5.59 -8.43 -1.31
C GLY A 77 -5.94 -7.94 -2.71
N ILE A 78 -5.20 -6.96 -3.24
CA ILE A 78 -5.34 -6.46 -4.61
C ILE A 78 -5.10 -7.59 -5.62
N ALA A 79 -4.02 -8.36 -5.47
CA ALA A 79 -3.69 -9.48 -6.34
C ALA A 79 -4.81 -10.55 -6.40
N ARG A 80 -5.58 -10.72 -5.32
CA ARG A 80 -6.71 -11.66 -5.27
C ARG A 80 -7.96 -11.15 -5.98
N VAL A 81 -8.24 -9.84 -5.90
CA VAL A 81 -9.48 -9.26 -6.43
C VAL A 81 -9.33 -8.75 -7.86
N ALA A 82 -8.10 -8.42 -8.29
CA ALA A 82 -7.79 -7.94 -9.63
C ALA A 82 -7.67 -9.10 -10.65
N PRO A 83 -7.97 -8.86 -11.93
CA PRO A 83 -7.83 -9.86 -12.98
C PRO A 83 -6.37 -10.23 -13.26
N ALA A 84 -6.16 -11.38 -13.93
CA ALA A 84 -4.85 -11.79 -14.41
C ALA A 84 -4.24 -10.70 -15.30
N GLY A 85 -3.17 -10.04 -14.82
CA GLY A 85 -2.52 -8.94 -15.52
C GLY A 85 -2.31 -7.67 -14.69
N TYR A 86 -2.78 -7.61 -13.44
CA TYR A 86 -2.41 -6.51 -12.55
C TYR A 86 -0.90 -6.48 -12.31
N ALA A 87 -0.29 -5.33 -12.59
CA ALA A 87 1.11 -5.06 -12.28
C ALA A 87 1.17 -3.94 -11.25
N THR A 88 1.97 -4.14 -10.20
CA THR A 88 2.17 -3.12 -9.18
C THR A 88 2.82 -1.86 -9.76
N LEU A 89 2.74 -0.72 -9.07
CA LEU A 89 3.43 0.51 -9.48
C LEU A 89 4.93 0.27 -9.71
N ALA A 90 5.57 -0.51 -8.84
CA ALA A 90 6.97 -0.91 -9.01
C ALA A 90 7.20 -1.74 -10.28
N ALA A 91 6.35 -2.73 -10.54
CA ALA A 91 6.47 -3.58 -11.74
C ALA A 91 6.21 -2.80 -13.04
N ARG A 92 5.36 -1.76 -13.01
CA ARG A 92 5.16 -0.84 -14.14
C ARG A 92 6.38 0.02 -14.39
N PHE A 93 6.91 0.62 -13.33
CA PHE A 93 8.12 1.43 -13.40
C PHE A 93 9.32 0.63 -13.95
N GLU A 94 9.54 -0.59 -13.47
CA GLU A 94 10.60 -1.45 -13.98
C GLU A 94 10.43 -1.78 -15.47
N ARG A 95 9.19 -2.03 -15.92
CA ARG A 95 8.88 -2.27 -17.32
C ARG A 95 9.19 -1.05 -18.18
N GLU A 96 8.71 0.12 -17.78
CA GLU A 96 8.93 1.38 -18.48
C GLU A 96 10.42 1.73 -18.56
N MET A 97 11.17 1.54 -17.47
CA MET A 97 12.62 1.72 -17.47
C MET A 97 13.32 0.77 -18.46
N ASN A 98 12.92 -0.50 -18.49
CA ASN A 98 13.51 -1.47 -19.41
C ASN A 98 13.19 -1.15 -20.87
N GLU A 99 12.01 -0.60 -21.17
CA GLU A 99 11.63 -0.14 -22.52
C GLU A 99 12.47 1.09 -22.94
N VAL A 100 12.69 2.04 -22.04
CA VAL A 100 13.53 3.24 -22.30
C VAL A 100 15.01 2.89 -22.46
N ILE A 101 15.54 1.98 -21.63
CA ILE A 101 16.94 1.53 -21.74
C ILE A 101 17.13 0.64 -22.98
N GLY A 102 16.15 -0.22 -23.29
CA GLY A 102 16.19 -1.09 -24.47
C GLY A 102 16.13 -0.32 -25.80
N THR A 103 15.41 0.81 -25.84
CA THR A 103 15.31 1.67 -27.04
C THR A 103 16.56 2.51 -27.30
N THR A 104 17.35 2.83 -26.27
CA THR A 104 18.64 3.56 -26.44
C THR A 104 19.81 2.67 -26.89
N ALA A 105 19.64 1.34 -26.89
CA ALA A 105 20.66 0.37 -27.27
C ALA A 105 20.65 -0.04 -28.76
N THR A 106 19.74 0.50 -29.59
CA THR A 106 19.72 0.18 -31.04
C THR A 106 20.66 1.15 -31.78
N PRO A 107 21.80 0.70 -32.33
CA PRO A 107 22.67 1.57 -33.12
C PRO A 107 21.99 1.92 -34.44
N PRO A 108 22.20 3.12 -35.00
CA PRO A 108 21.77 3.41 -36.37
C PRO A 108 22.49 2.46 -37.35
N GLN A 109 21.72 1.91 -38.31
CA GLN A 109 22.24 1.11 -39.43
C GLN A 109 23.09 1.96 -40.38
#